data_AF-A0A965LEM7-F1
#
_entry.id   AF-A0A965LEM7-F1
#
_cell.length_a   1.000
_cell.length_b   1.000
_cell.length_c   1.000
_cell.angle_alpha   90.00
_cell.angle_beta   90.00
_cell.angle_gamma   90.00
#
_symmetry.space_group_name_H-M   'P 1'
#
loop_
_entity.id
_entity.type
_entity.pdbx_description
1 polymer ?
#
loop_
_entity_poly.entity_id
_entity_poly.type
_entity_poly.pdbx_seq_one_letter_code
_entity_poly.pdbx_strand_id
1 'polypeptide(L)'
;AIVQIVKQTDLKVLICPEDRTQMALGKEILFDKLPDEVKDRVVWRQDYWLTDEALSVYVRSAGLFGNEMHSPIMCVGNGIPAIVCRWAEQTSKGNMWKDIGLSEWLFDLDDETQLAGIVPAVLAMAKDPIAAKAKVSKAQAILRERQSSALARVRLAVGH
;
A
#
# COMPACT_ATOMS: atom_id res chain seq x y z
N ALA A 1 -9.97 -1.81 9.03
CA ALA A 1 -9.53 -2.79 8.01
C ALA A 1 -9.00 -4.08 8.63
N ILE A 2 -7.97 -4.04 9.51
CA ILE A 2 -7.33 -5.21 10.14
C ILE A 2 -8.35 -6.26 10.65
N VAL A 3 -9.29 -5.83 11.51
CA VAL A 3 -10.33 -6.72 12.07
C VAL A 3 -11.14 -7.42 10.98
N GLN A 4 -11.51 -6.72 9.90
CA GLN A 4 -12.32 -7.29 8.83
C GLN A 4 -11.54 -8.29 7.98
N ILE A 5 -10.25 -8.04 7.73
CA ILE A 5 -9.38 -9.00 7.06
C ILE A 5 -9.30 -10.29 7.85
N VAL A 6 -8.99 -10.19 9.14
CA VAL A 6 -8.87 -11.36 10.01
C VAL A 6 -10.20 -12.12 10.08
N LYS A 7 -11.32 -11.43 10.31
CA LYS A 7 -12.63 -12.10 10.46
C LYS A 7 -13.16 -12.76 9.18
N GLN A 8 -12.77 -12.30 8.00
CA GLN A 8 -13.41 -12.72 6.75
C GLN A 8 -12.47 -13.44 5.77
N THR A 9 -11.21 -13.65 6.14
CA THR A 9 -10.21 -14.35 5.33
C THR A 9 -9.29 -15.16 6.24
N ASP A 10 -8.50 -16.06 5.67
CA ASP A 10 -7.46 -16.81 6.39
C ASP A 10 -6.12 -16.05 6.48
N LEU A 11 -6.07 -14.81 6.00
CA LEU A 11 -4.84 -14.02 5.97
C LEU A 11 -4.42 -13.58 7.38
N LYS A 12 -3.09 -13.40 7.52
CA LYS A 12 -2.47 -12.73 8.67
C LYS A 12 -2.16 -11.29 8.30
N VAL A 13 -2.16 -10.40 9.29
CA VAL A 13 -1.83 -8.98 9.09
C VAL A 13 -0.52 -8.66 9.81
N LEU A 14 0.42 -8.05 9.11
CA LEU A 14 1.62 -7.47 9.70
C LEU A 14 1.43 -5.97 9.86
N ILE A 15 1.56 -5.47 11.09
CA ILE A 15 1.68 -4.05 11.39
C ILE A 15 3.16 -3.72 11.39
N CYS A 16 3.59 -2.92 10.41
CA CYS A 16 4.95 -2.41 10.35
C CYS A 16 4.95 -0.87 10.39
N PRO A 17 5.96 -0.26 11.02
CA PRO A 17 6.12 1.18 11.04
C PRO A 17 6.66 1.68 9.70
N GLU A 18 6.30 2.92 9.38
CA GLU A 18 6.81 3.60 8.19
C GLU A 18 8.24 4.11 8.41
N ASP A 19 8.51 4.70 9.58
CA ASP A 19 9.81 5.21 9.94
C ASP A 19 10.20 4.83 11.38
N ARG A 20 11.47 5.05 11.73
CA ARG A 20 12.04 4.71 13.05
C ARG A 20 11.40 5.46 14.22
N THR A 21 10.72 6.58 13.97
CA THR A 21 10.08 7.38 15.02
C THR A 21 8.72 6.79 15.43
N GLN A 22 8.15 5.90 14.61
CA GLN A 22 6.80 5.36 14.79
C GLN A 22 6.78 3.89 15.24
N MET A 23 7.91 3.33 15.68
CA MET A 23 8.02 1.92 16.06
C MET A 23 6.99 1.51 17.13
N ALA A 24 6.92 2.28 18.23
CA ALA A 24 6.00 2.02 19.34
C ALA A 24 4.54 2.34 18.98
N LEU A 25 4.34 3.34 18.11
CA LEU A 25 3.02 3.84 17.73
C LEU A 25 2.16 2.71 17.13
N GLY A 26 2.72 1.89 16.24
CA GLY A 26 2.01 0.74 15.66
C GLY A 26 1.46 -0.23 16.70
N LYS A 27 2.11 -0.36 17.87
CA LYS A 27 1.58 -1.16 18.98
C LYS A 27 0.44 -0.42 19.70
N GLU A 28 0.71 0.80 20.13
CA GLU A 28 -0.18 1.56 21.04
C GLU A 28 -1.51 1.96 20.40
N ILE A 29 -1.49 2.39 19.14
CA ILE A 29 -2.68 2.90 18.46
C ILE A 29 -3.37 1.85 17.58
N LEU A 30 -2.68 0.79 17.17
CA LEU A 30 -3.27 -0.28 16.38
C LEU A 30 -3.37 -1.58 17.18
N PHE A 31 -2.24 -2.25 17.45
CA PHE A 31 -2.24 -3.60 18.01
C PHE A 31 -2.99 -3.71 19.35
N ASP A 32 -2.71 -2.82 20.30
CA ASP A 32 -3.29 -2.87 21.65
C ASP A 32 -4.79 -2.59 21.66
N LYS A 33 -5.28 -1.83 20.66
CA LYS A 33 -6.70 -1.52 20.49
C LYS A 33 -7.48 -2.60 19.74
N LEU A 34 -6.81 -3.63 19.23
CA LEU A 34 -7.50 -4.73 18.56
C LEU A 34 -8.28 -5.59 19.58
N PRO A 35 -9.44 -6.15 19.19
CA PRO A 35 -10.09 -7.21 19.94
C PRO A 35 -9.16 -8.42 20.12
N ASP A 36 -9.21 -9.09 21.26
CA ASP A 36 -8.31 -10.22 21.55
C ASP A 36 -8.49 -11.39 20.56
N GLU A 37 -9.71 -11.61 20.09
CA GLU A 37 -10.07 -12.63 19.10
C GLU A 37 -9.40 -12.47 17.72
N VAL A 38 -8.78 -11.31 17.42
CA VAL A 38 -8.03 -11.11 16.17
C VAL A 38 -6.52 -11.07 16.37
N LYS A 39 -6.03 -10.92 17.61
CA LYS A 39 -4.60 -10.68 17.88
C LYS A 39 -3.71 -11.86 17.51
N ASP A 40 -4.23 -13.09 17.53
CA ASP A 40 -3.52 -14.32 17.16
C ASP A 40 -3.00 -14.33 15.71
N ARG A 41 -3.68 -13.61 14.82
CA ARG A 41 -3.33 -13.48 13.39
C ARG A 41 -2.81 -12.09 13.01
N VAL A 42 -2.55 -11.24 14.00
CA VAL A 42 -1.89 -9.95 13.79
C VAL A 42 -0.50 -9.99 14.41
N VAL A 43 0.50 -9.63 13.62
CA VAL A 43 1.89 -9.53 14.07
C VAL A 43 2.27 -8.06 14.07
N TRP A 44 2.85 -7.57 15.16
CA TRP A 44 3.47 -6.25 15.19
C TRP A 44 4.99 -6.39 15.01
N ARG A 45 5.54 -5.69 14.02
CA ARG A 45 6.98 -5.60 13.78
C ARG A 45 7.60 -4.62 14.76
N GLN A 46 8.30 -5.17 15.76
CA GLN A 46 8.91 -4.39 16.85
C GLN A 46 10.19 -3.68 16.43
N ASP A 47 10.98 -4.31 15.56
CA ASP A 47 12.30 -3.83 15.16
C ASP A 47 12.29 -3.21 13.78
N TYR A 48 13.05 -2.12 13.62
CA TYR A 48 13.20 -1.46 12.34
C TYR A 48 13.88 -2.40 11.34
N TRP A 49 13.42 -2.34 10.09
CA TRP A 49 14.02 -3.06 8.98
C TRP A 49 14.55 -2.10 7.93
N LEU A 50 15.56 -2.55 7.19
CA LEU A 50 15.98 -1.85 5.97
C LEU A 50 15.00 -2.13 4.83
N THR A 51 15.09 -1.31 3.79
CA THR A 51 14.17 -1.33 2.64
C THR A 51 14.17 -2.68 1.91
N ASP A 52 15.31 -3.34 1.83
CA ASP A 52 15.48 -4.67 1.23
C ASP A 52 14.79 -5.77 2.06
N GLU A 53 14.94 -5.73 3.39
CA GLU A 53 14.25 -6.65 4.29
C GLU A 53 12.73 -6.42 4.22
N ALA A 54 12.27 -5.17 4.29
CA ALA A 54 10.86 -4.81 4.12
C ALA A 54 10.29 -5.34 2.80
N LEU A 55 11.02 -5.13 1.71
CA LEU A 55 10.62 -5.61 0.39
C LEU A 55 10.52 -7.13 0.34
N SER A 56 11.45 -7.85 0.99
CA SER A 56 11.41 -9.32 1.05
C SER A 56 10.12 -9.84 1.70
N VAL A 57 9.50 -9.05 2.57
CA VAL A 57 8.21 -9.35 3.19
C VAL A 57 7.06 -8.94 2.26
N TYR A 58 7.12 -7.74 1.67
CA TYR A 58 6.07 -7.25 0.79
C TYR A 58 5.84 -8.15 -0.43
N VAL A 59 6.89 -8.68 -1.07
CA VAL A 59 6.74 -9.56 -2.24
C VAL A 59 6.07 -10.90 -1.93
N ARG A 60 5.93 -11.25 -0.65
CA ARG A 60 5.24 -12.45 -0.16
C ARG A 60 3.86 -12.14 0.41
N SER A 61 3.45 -10.87 0.44
CA SER A 61 2.15 -10.46 0.97
C SER A 61 1.05 -10.55 -0.09
N ALA A 62 -0.21 -10.62 0.36
CA ALA A 62 -1.37 -10.53 -0.51
C ALA A 62 -1.62 -9.09 -1.00
N GLY A 63 -1.10 -8.10 -0.28
CA GLY A 63 -1.24 -6.68 -0.56
C GLY A 63 -0.79 -5.83 0.63
N LEU A 64 -0.84 -4.52 0.45
CA LEU A 64 -0.50 -3.51 1.45
C LEU A 64 -1.60 -2.44 1.54
N PHE A 65 -1.84 -1.92 2.73
CA PHE A 65 -2.57 -0.66 2.89
C PHE A 65 -1.92 0.15 4.00
N GLY A 66 -1.86 1.46 3.82
CA GLY A 66 -1.20 2.34 4.79
C GLY A 66 -1.32 3.80 4.38
N ASN A 67 -0.66 4.67 5.14
CA ASN A 67 -0.89 6.11 5.03
C ASN A 67 0.26 6.87 4.39
N GLU A 68 1.38 6.22 4.10
CA GLU A 68 2.52 6.82 3.40
C GLU A 68 2.81 6.03 2.13
N MET A 69 3.39 6.71 1.14
CA MET A 69 3.65 6.30 -0.22
C MET A 69 4.86 5.36 -0.42
N HIS A 70 5.91 5.36 0.42
CA HIS A 70 7.15 4.60 0.17
C HIS A 70 6.88 3.10 0.03
N SER A 71 6.18 2.52 1.02
CA SER A 71 5.85 1.09 1.00
C SER A 71 4.88 0.72 -0.15
N PRO A 72 3.81 1.50 -0.44
CA PRO A 72 2.98 1.32 -1.61
C PRO A 72 3.73 1.34 -2.95
N ILE A 73 4.64 2.30 -3.20
CA ILE A 73 5.36 2.35 -4.49
C ILE A 73 6.27 1.14 -4.66
N MET A 74 6.89 0.66 -3.58
CA MET A 74 7.69 -0.57 -3.58
C MET A 74 6.80 -1.78 -3.90
N CYS A 75 5.61 -1.85 -3.30
CA CYS A 75 4.64 -2.92 -3.56
C CYS A 75 4.20 -2.93 -5.02
N VAL A 76 3.65 -1.83 -5.53
CA VAL A 76 3.16 -1.71 -6.91
C VAL A 76 4.29 -1.94 -7.91
N GLY A 77 5.49 -1.43 -7.64
CA GLY A 77 6.69 -1.68 -8.42
C GLY A 77 7.04 -3.17 -8.55
N ASN A 78 6.71 -3.97 -7.54
CA ASN A 78 6.95 -5.43 -7.49
C ASN A 78 5.71 -6.28 -7.74
N GLY A 79 4.62 -5.71 -8.26
CA GLY A 79 3.42 -6.47 -8.61
C GLY A 79 2.50 -6.80 -7.43
N ILE A 80 2.72 -6.15 -6.28
CA ILE A 80 1.94 -6.34 -5.06
C ILE A 80 0.88 -5.23 -4.96
N PRO A 81 -0.41 -5.57 -4.77
CA PRO A 81 -1.48 -4.59 -4.58
C PRO A 81 -1.22 -3.66 -3.41
N ALA A 82 -1.47 -2.36 -3.58
CA ALA A 82 -1.34 -1.41 -2.50
C ALA A 82 -2.41 -0.30 -2.54
N ILE A 83 -3.01 -0.03 -1.39
CA ILE A 83 -3.96 1.04 -1.14
C ILE A 83 -3.30 2.11 -0.27
N VAL A 84 -3.51 3.37 -0.60
CA VAL A 84 -2.95 4.52 0.13
C VAL A 84 -4.08 5.35 0.71
N CYS A 85 -4.04 5.57 2.02
CA CYS A 85 -4.96 6.42 2.77
C CYS A 85 -4.18 7.64 3.26
N ARG A 86 -4.20 8.72 2.49
CA ARG A 86 -3.35 9.90 2.73
C ARG A 86 -4.09 11.00 3.50
N TRP A 87 -3.33 11.98 3.96
CA TRP A 87 -3.85 13.30 4.35
C TRP A 87 -3.48 14.37 3.31
N ALA A 88 -4.19 15.50 3.32
CA ALA A 88 -3.97 16.63 2.43
C ALA A 88 -2.54 17.20 2.54
N GLU A 89 -1.95 17.18 3.74
CA GLU A 89 -0.58 17.63 4.02
C GLU A 89 0.48 16.79 3.32
N GLN A 90 0.16 15.57 2.87
CA GLN A 90 1.09 14.71 2.13
C GLN A 90 1.24 15.11 0.65
N THR A 91 0.68 16.25 0.25
CA THR A 91 0.91 16.98 -1.02
C THR A 91 0.64 16.14 -2.29
N SER A 92 1.48 16.31 -3.32
CA SER A 92 1.31 15.79 -4.67
C SER A 92 1.72 14.31 -4.82
N LYS A 93 2.35 13.69 -3.81
CA LYS A 93 2.77 12.28 -3.85
C LYS A 93 1.63 11.34 -4.25
N GLY A 94 0.42 11.59 -3.72
CA GLY A 94 -0.79 10.82 -4.03
C GLY A 94 -1.21 10.84 -5.50
N ASN A 95 -0.85 11.87 -6.26
CA ASN A 95 -1.24 11.98 -7.67
C ASN A 95 -0.65 10.86 -8.53
N MET A 96 0.45 10.23 -8.08
CA MET A 96 1.04 9.06 -8.73
C MET A 96 0.01 7.93 -8.93
N TRP A 97 -0.90 7.69 -7.96
CA TRP A 97 -1.94 6.66 -8.10
C TRP A 97 -2.95 7.01 -9.20
N LYS A 98 -3.31 8.30 -9.30
CA LYS A 98 -4.20 8.78 -10.37
C LYS A 98 -3.55 8.60 -11.73
N ASP A 99 -2.26 8.89 -11.81
CA ASP A 99 -1.44 8.79 -13.01
C ASP A 99 -1.33 7.37 -13.57
N ILE A 100 -1.27 6.35 -12.71
CA ILE A 100 -1.13 4.95 -13.13
C ILE A 100 -2.45 4.16 -13.10
N GLY A 101 -3.59 4.86 -13.05
CA GLY A 101 -4.92 4.23 -13.11
C GLY A 101 -5.35 3.51 -11.83
N LEU A 102 -4.80 3.91 -10.68
CA LEU A 102 -5.11 3.36 -9.35
C LEU A 102 -5.90 4.36 -8.47
N SER A 103 -6.60 5.33 -9.07
CA SER A 103 -7.36 6.35 -8.31
C SER A 103 -8.30 5.78 -7.25
N GLU A 104 -8.94 4.65 -7.50
CA GLU A 104 -9.86 3.98 -6.57
C GLU A 104 -9.16 3.32 -5.35
N TRP A 105 -7.83 3.25 -5.38
CA TRP A 105 -6.98 2.79 -4.28
C TRP A 105 -6.25 3.95 -3.60
N LEU A 106 -6.66 5.18 -3.89
CA LEU A 106 -6.22 6.40 -3.23
C LEU A 106 -7.38 7.01 -2.46
N PHE A 107 -7.28 7.02 -1.14
CA PHE A 107 -8.27 7.61 -0.24
C PHE A 107 -7.69 8.84 0.45
N ASP A 108 -8.52 9.87 0.57
CA ASP A 108 -8.21 11.08 1.34
C ASP A 108 -8.86 10.98 2.73
N LEU A 109 -8.06 10.97 3.79
CA LEU A 109 -8.52 10.82 5.18
C LEU A 109 -9.16 12.10 5.72
N ASP A 110 -8.92 13.25 5.07
CA ASP A 110 -9.58 14.53 5.41
C ASP A 110 -10.95 14.67 4.74
N ASP A 111 -11.30 13.75 3.84
CA ASP A 111 -12.62 13.66 3.20
C ASP A 111 -13.45 12.55 3.85
N GLU A 112 -14.34 12.93 4.76
CA GLU A 112 -15.21 11.99 5.49
C GLU A 112 -16.02 11.08 4.56
N THR A 113 -16.35 11.55 3.35
CA THR A 113 -17.14 10.77 2.39
C THR A 113 -16.38 9.56 1.84
N GLN A 114 -15.04 9.62 1.86
CA GLN A 114 -14.17 8.55 1.38
C GLN A 114 -13.86 7.49 2.46
N LEU A 115 -13.95 7.84 3.74
CA LEU A 115 -13.58 6.97 4.86
C LEU A 115 -14.35 5.64 4.85
N ALA A 116 -15.65 5.70 4.50
CA ALA A 116 -16.50 4.51 4.42
C ALA A 116 -16.04 3.50 3.34
N GLY A 117 -15.32 3.98 2.31
CA GLY A 117 -14.82 3.16 1.20
C GLY A 117 -13.53 2.39 1.49
N ILE A 118 -12.75 2.81 2.50
CA ILE A 118 -11.43 2.24 2.79
C ILE A 118 -11.52 0.75 3.14
N VAL A 119 -12.41 0.40 4.09
CA VAL A 119 -12.52 -0.98 4.58
C VAL A 119 -13.02 -1.94 3.49
N PRO A 120 -14.09 -1.62 2.73
CA PRO A 120 -14.49 -2.40 1.57
C PRO A 120 -13.39 -2.59 0.53
N ALA A 121 -12.63 -1.54 0.19
CA ALA A 121 -11.56 -1.63 -0.80
C ALA A 121 -10.42 -2.55 -0.35
N VAL A 122 -9.98 -2.42 0.91
CA VAL A 122 -8.95 -3.31 1.49
C VAL A 122 -9.43 -4.75 1.54
N LEU A 123 -10.70 -4.98 1.89
CA LEU A 123 -11.27 -6.32 1.94
C LEU A 123 -11.42 -6.94 0.54
N ALA A 124 -11.85 -6.16 -0.45
CA ALA A 124 -11.96 -6.61 -1.83
C ALA A 124 -10.59 -6.99 -2.41
N MET A 125 -9.56 -6.18 -2.16
CA MET A 125 -8.18 -6.47 -2.52
C MET A 125 -7.70 -7.79 -1.92
N ALA A 126 -8.05 -8.06 -0.66
CA ALA A 126 -7.64 -9.27 0.04
C ALA A 126 -8.41 -10.53 -0.39
N LYS A 127 -9.70 -10.40 -0.71
CA LYS A 127 -10.57 -11.53 -1.12
C LYS A 127 -10.36 -11.97 -2.57
N ASP A 128 -9.92 -11.07 -3.44
CA ASP A 128 -9.65 -11.38 -4.85
C ASP A 128 -8.21 -10.98 -5.24
N PRO A 129 -7.20 -11.77 -4.81
CA PRO A 129 -5.81 -11.48 -5.09
C PRO A 129 -5.48 -11.55 -6.60
N ILE A 130 -6.26 -12.30 -7.39
CA ILE A 130 -6.06 -12.41 -8.84
C ILE A 130 -6.47 -11.09 -9.50
N ALA A 131 -7.66 -10.58 -9.22
CA ALA A 131 -8.11 -9.30 -9.75
C ALA A 131 -7.24 -8.14 -9.26
N ALA A 132 -6.84 -8.15 -7.98
CA ALA A 132 -5.95 -7.14 -7.43
C ALA A 132 -4.59 -7.12 -8.15
N LYS A 133 -3.96 -8.28 -8.38
CA LYS A 133 -2.70 -8.37 -9.15
C LYS A 133 -2.89 -7.96 -10.61
N ALA A 134 -4.01 -8.32 -11.24
CA ALA A 134 -4.30 -7.90 -12.60
C ALA A 134 -4.41 -6.36 -12.73
N LYS A 135 -5.02 -5.70 -11.74
CA LYS A 135 -5.07 -4.23 -11.66
C LYS A 135 -3.66 -3.62 -11.52
N VAL A 136 -2.82 -4.17 -10.65
CA VAL A 136 -1.41 -3.72 -10.53
C VAL A 136 -0.65 -3.93 -11.83
N SER A 137 -0.83 -5.05 -12.52
CA SER A 137 -0.17 -5.31 -13.80
C SER A 137 -0.53 -4.26 -14.86
N LYS A 138 -1.78 -3.77 -14.88
CA LYS A 138 -2.19 -2.66 -15.77
C LYS A 138 -1.49 -1.35 -15.38
N ALA A 139 -1.41 -1.05 -14.09
CA ALA A 139 -0.69 0.13 -13.60
C ALA A 139 0.82 0.07 -13.95
N GLN A 140 1.45 -1.10 -13.82
CA GLN A 140 2.84 -1.31 -14.21
C GLN A 140 3.06 -1.13 -15.72
N ALA A 141 2.10 -1.51 -16.55
CA ALA A 141 2.17 -1.28 -17.99
C ALA A 141 2.19 0.22 -18.31
N ILE A 142 1.30 1.00 -17.69
CA ILE A 142 1.26 2.47 -17.83
C ILE A 142 2.59 3.09 -17.36
N LEU A 143 3.12 2.62 -16.22
CA LEU A 143 4.40 3.09 -15.69
C LEU A 143 5.56 2.85 -16.67
N ARG A 144 5.66 1.64 -17.23
CA ARG A 144 6.71 1.27 -18.19
C ARG A 144 6.60 2.08 -19.47
N GLU A 145 5.39 2.30 -19.98
CA GLU A 145 5.13 3.13 -21.16
C GLU A 145 5.60 4.58 -20.93
N ARG A 146 5.22 5.18 -19.79
CA ARG A 146 5.61 6.54 -19.42
C ARG A 146 7.12 6.65 -19.24
N GLN A 147 7.74 5.69 -18.55
CA GLN A 147 9.19 5.67 -18.34
C GLN A 147 9.94 5.57 -19.68
N SER A 148 9.55 4.63 -20.54
CA SER A 148 10.16 4.45 -21.86
C SER A 148 10.02 5.72 -22.71
N SER A 149 8.84 6.34 -22.71
CA SER A 149 8.58 7.58 -23.44
C SER A 149 9.42 8.75 -22.92
N ALA A 150 9.57 8.89 -21.60
CA ALA A 150 10.38 9.93 -20.99
C ALA A 150 11.86 9.74 -21.33
N LEU A 151 12.39 8.52 -21.21
CA LEU A 151 13.78 8.22 -21.56
C LEU A 151 14.07 8.42 -23.05
N ALA A 152 13.12 8.08 -23.93
CA ALA A 152 13.25 8.35 -25.37
C ALA A 152 13.38 9.85 -25.67
N ARG A 153 12.61 10.71 -24.97
CA ARG A 153 12.73 12.17 -25.11
C ARG A 153 14.07 12.70 -24.62
N VAL A 154 14.55 12.21 -23.48
CA VAL A 154 15.88 12.57 -22.96
C VAL A 154 16.96 12.17 -23.96
N ARG A 155 16.88 10.94 -24.49
CA ARG A 155 17.80 10.41 -25.50
C ARG A 155 17.88 11.31 -26.75
N LEU A 156 16.73 11.70 -27.30
CA LEU A 156 16.66 12.65 -28.43
C LEU A 156 17.30 14.00 -28.09
N ALA A 157 17.08 14.51 -26.87
CA ALA A 157 17.63 15.79 -26.44
C ALA A 157 19.16 15.77 -26.25
N VAL A 158 19.73 14.62 -25.88
CA VAL A 158 21.18 14.46 -25.67
C VAL A 158 21.94 13.96 -26.90
N GLY A 159 21.28 13.83 -28.06
CA GLY A 159 21.94 13.55 -29.35
C GLY A 159 22.43 12.11 -29.56
N HIS A 160 21.82 11.13 -28.88
CA HIS A 160 22.12 9.69 -29.02
C HIS A 160 20.95 8.86 -29.53
#